data_AF-A0A7S4R9G4-F1
#
_entry.id   AF-A0A7S4R9G4-F1
#
_cell.length_a   1.000
_cell.length_b   1.000
_cell.length_c   1.000
_cell.angle_alpha   90.00
_cell.angle_beta   90.00
_cell.angle_gamma   90.00
#
_symmetry.space_group_name_H-M   'P 1'
#
loop_
_entity.id
_entity.type
_entity.pdbx_description
1 polymer ?
#
loop_
_entity_poly.entity_id
_entity_poly.type
_entity_poly.pdbx_seq_one_letter_code
_entity_poly.pdbx_strand_id
1 'polypeptide(L)'
;PASALLEVLDPEQNHNFNDHYLEVDYDLSEILFVCTSNSMNIPEPLLDRMEVIRIPGYTEDEKVNIAQRYLIPKQLKNNGMKEGELVFGEQPIRDLVRYYTREAGVRGLEREIAKVCR
;
A
#
# COMPACT_ATOMS: atom_id res chain seq x y z
N PRO A 1 6.70 -18.61 14.65
CA PRO A 1 5.93 -17.36 14.47
C PRO A 1 4.67 -17.52 13.59
N ALA A 2 4.73 -18.25 12.48
CA ALA A 2 3.56 -18.46 11.61
C ALA A 2 2.41 -19.21 12.31
N SER A 3 2.71 -20.05 13.30
CA SER A 3 1.71 -20.79 14.09
C SER A 3 0.76 -19.88 14.88
N ALA A 4 1.27 -18.80 15.47
CA ALA A 4 0.42 -17.84 16.20
C ALA A 4 -0.52 -17.07 15.26
N LEU A 5 -0.08 -16.80 14.02
CA LEU A 5 -0.94 -16.18 13.01
C LEU A 5 -2.05 -17.11 12.51
N LEU A 6 -1.83 -18.44 12.55
CA LEU A 6 -2.85 -19.41 12.19
C LEU A 6 -4.00 -19.40 13.20
N GLU A 7 -3.72 -19.24 14.49
CA GLU A 7 -4.73 -19.19 15.55
C GLU A 7 -5.56 -17.89 15.49
N VAL A 8 -4.90 -16.76 15.18
CA VAL A 8 -5.56 -15.45 15.05
C VAL A 8 -6.43 -15.33 13.80
N LEU A 9 -5.97 -15.90 12.68
CA LEU A 9 -6.65 -15.77 11.38
C LEU A 9 -7.68 -16.88 11.11
N ASP A 10 -7.75 -17.89 11.96
CA ASP A 10 -8.75 -18.95 11.84
C ASP A 10 -10.08 -18.49 12.46
N PRO A 11 -11.16 -18.31 11.67
CA PRO A 11 -12.48 -17.94 12.20
C PRO A 11 -13.02 -18.92 13.24
N GLU A 12 -12.56 -20.17 13.24
CA GLU A 12 -12.96 -21.18 14.23
C GLU A 12 -12.19 -21.07 15.55
N GLN A 13 -11.06 -20.36 15.61
CA GLN A 13 -10.20 -20.27 16.81
C GLN A 13 -10.07 -18.86 17.37
N ASN A 14 -10.31 -17.84 16.55
CA ASN A 14 -10.08 -16.44 16.91
C ASN A 14 -10.99 -15.90 18.04
N HIS A 15 -12.04 -16.62 18.42
CA HIS A 15 -12.95 -16.24 19.51
C HIS A 15 -12.37 -16.48 20.91
N ASN A 16 -11.37 -17.36 21.03
CA ASN A 16 -10.68 -17.70 22.28
C ASN A 16 -9.16 -17.60 22.10
N PHE A 17 -8.67 -16.48 21.55
CA PHE A 17 -7.24 -16.31 21.36
C PHE A 17 -6.53 -16.19 22.73
N ASN A 18 -5.53 -17.02 22.97
CA ASN A 18 -4.77 -17.02 24.22
C ASN A 18 -3.42 -16.30 24.06
N ASP A 19 -3.28 -15.17 24.75
CA ASP A 19 -2.01 -14.46 24.82
C ASP A 19 -1.20 -14.88 26.05
N HIS A 20 0.08 -15.22 25.86
CA HIS A 20 0.95 -15.72 26.92
C HIS A 20 1.23 -14.70 28.04
N TYR A 21 0.99 -13.41 27.81
CA TYR A 21 1.15 -12.37 28.82
C TYR A 21 -0.15 -12.10 29.57
N LEU A 22 -1.28 -12.12 28.86
CA LEU A 22 -2.59 -11.83 29.44
C LEU A 22 -3.20 -13.04 30.18
N GLU A 23 -2.86 -14.26 29.78
CA GLU A 23 -3.37 -15.53 30.33
C GLU A 23 -4.92 -15.62 30.41
N VAL A 24 -5.62 -14.79 29.62
CA VAL A 24 -7.07 -14.78 29.48
C VAL A 24 -7.42 -14.91 28.00
N ASP A 25 -8.52 -15.61 27.73
CA ASP A 25 -9.03 -15.78 26.38
C ASP A 25 -9.65 -14.45 25.90
N TYR A 26 -9.30 -14.05 24.68
CA TYR A 26 -9.76 -12.81 24.06
C TYR A 26 -10.45 -13.09 22.72
N ASP A 27 -11.58 -12.41 22.50
CA ASP A 27 -12.37 -12.56 21.28
C ASP A 27 -11.88 -11.59 20.18
N LEU A 28 -11.36 -12.16 19.09
CA LEU A 28 -10.92 -11.44 17.90
C LEU A 28 -11.86 -11.67 16.69
N SER A 29 -13.02 -12.30 16.89
CA SER A 29 -13.94 -12.69 15.80
C SER A 29 -14.51 -11.51 15.01
N GLU A 30 -14.71 -10.36 15.65
CA GLU A 30 -15.23 -9.14 15.02
C GLU A 30 -14.12 -8.23 14.41
N ILE A 31 -12.87 -8.70 14.41
CA ILE A 31 -11.75 -7.91 13.89
C ILE A 31 -11.57 -8.15 12.38
N LEU A 32 -11.51 -7.06 11.62
CA LEU A 32 -11.12 -7.11 10.22
C LEU A 32 -9.59 -7.19 10.07
N PHE A 33 -9.11 -8.34 9.65
CA PHE A 33 -7.69 -8.54 9.33
C PHE A 33 -7.40 -8.16 7.87
N VAL A 34 -6.39 -7.30 7.68
CA VAL A 34 -5.89 -6.95 6.34
C VAL A 34 -4.39 -7.26 6.27
N CYS A 35 -4.03 -8.21 5.42
CA CYS A 35 -2.65 -8.61 5.20
C CYS A 35 -2.16 -8.14 3.82
N THR A 36 -0.89 -7.77 3.72
CA THR A 36 -0.27 -7.38 2.44
C THR A 36 0.95 -8.24 2.14
N SER A 37 1.08 -8.73 0.90
CA SER A 37 2.28 -9.44 0.43
C SER A 37 2.68 -8.99 -0.96
N ASN A 38 3.98 -9.03 -1.25
CA ASN A 38 4.53 -8.75 -2.59
C ASN A 38 4.62 -10.02 -3.47
N SER A 39 4.45 -11.21 -2.89
CA SER A 39 4.53 -12.49 -3.60
C SER A 39 3.55 -13.51 -3.03
N MET A 40 3.32 -14.57 -3.79
CA MET A 40 2.48 -15.71 -3.37
C MET A 40 3.25 -16.75 -2.56
N ASN A 41 4.47 -16.43 -2.09
CA ASN A 41 5.28 -17.32 -1.26
C ASN A 41 4.79 -17.29 0.20
N ILE A 42 3.49 -17.53 0.40
CA ILE A 42 2.80 -17.55 1.68
C ILE A 42 2.53 -19.02 2.02
N PRO A 43 2.71 -19.45 3.29
CA PRO A 43 2.33 -20.79 3.70
C PRO A 43 0.88 -21.12 3.32
N GLU A 44 0.67 -22.26 2.67
CA GLU A 44 -0.65 -22.75 2.21
C GLU A 44 -1.72 -22.71 3.32
N PRO A 45 -1.43 -23.09 4.59
CA PRO A 45 -2.44 -23.01 5.66
C PRO A 45 -2.93 -21.59 5.99
N LEU A 46 -2.15 -20.56 5.69
CA LEU A 46 -2.61 -19.17 5.81
C LEU A 46 -3.42 -18.77 4.58
N LEU A 47 -2.97 -19.19 3.40
CA LEU A 47 -3.61 -18.84 2.13
C LEU A 47 -5.05 -19.33 2.07
N ASP A 48 -5.31 -20.55 2.56
CA ASP A 48 -6.66 -21.14 2.59
C ASP A 48 -7.63 -20.39 3.51
N ARG A 49 -7.12 -19.60 4.45
CA ARG A 49 -7.89 -18.81 5.42
C ARG A 49 -7.99 -17.32 5.06
N MET A 50 -7.47 -16.92 3.89
CA MET A 50 -7.46 -15.54 3.45
C MET A 50 -8.11 -15.40 2.07
N GLU A 51 -8.90 -14.34 1.89
CA GLU A 51 -9.31 -13.93 0.56
C GLU A 51 -8.16 -13.18 -0.14
N VAL A 52 -7.68 -13.72 -1.26
CA VAL A 52 -6.56 -13.13 -2.00
C VAL A 52 -7.06 -12.14 -3.05
N ILE A 53 -6.81 -10.86 -2.81
CA ILE A 53 -7.08 -9.79 -3.78
C ILE A 53 -5.77 -9.39 -4.45
N ARG A 54 -5.64 -9.68 -5.75
CA ARG A 54 -4.44 -9.30 -6.52
C ARG A 54 -4.55 -7.87 -7.04
N ILE A 55 -3.66 -7.00 -6.58
CA ILE A 55 -3.57 -5.61 -7.04
C ILE A 55 -2.55 -5.52 -8.18
N PRO A 56 -2.97 -5.30 -9.43
CA PRO A 56 -2.04 -5.14 -10.55
C PRO A 56 -1.27 -3.81 -10.46
N GLY A 57 -0.20 -3.71 -11.25
CA GLY A 57 0.48 -2.44 -11.46
C GLY A 57 -0.36 -1.46 -12.27
N TYR A 58 0.06 -0.20 -12.28
CA TYR A 58 -0.63 0.87 -13.00
C TYR A 58 -0.12 1.02 -14.43
N THR A 59 -1.05 1.30 -15.34
CA THR A 59 -0.77 1.80 -16.69
C THR A 59 -0.18 3.22 -16.64
N GLU A 60 0.40 3.67 -17.75
CA GLU A 60 0.96 5.03 -17.83
C GLU A 60 -0.11 6.11 -17.55
N ASP A 61 -1.28 5.98 -18.14
CA ASP A 61 -2.38 6.94 -17.96
C ASP A 61 -2.93 6.93 -16.53
N GLU A 62 -3.01 5.76 -15.89
CA GLU A 62 -3.36 5.68 -14.47
C GLU A 62 -2.33 6.39 -13.59
N LYS A 63 -1.03 6.20 -13.86
CA LYS A 63 0.03 6.89 -13.11
C LYS A 63 -0.02 8.40 -13.27
N VAL A 64 -0.29 8.89 -14.48
CA VAL A 64 -0.46 10.33 -14.73
C VAL A 64 -1.64 10.89 -13.93
N ASN A 65 -2.78 10.20 -13.95
CA ASN A 65 -3.97 10.60 -13.17
C ASN A 65 -3.71 10.56 -11.66
N ILE A 66 -3.03 9.52 -11.15
CA ILE A 66 -2.65 9.40 -9.74
C ILE A 66 -1.70 10.53 -9.34
N ALA A 67 -0.73 10.86 -10.20
CA ALA A 67 0.21 11.95 -9.95
C ALA A 67 -0.50 13.31 -9.84
N GLN A 68 -1.38 13.63 -10.79
CA GLN A 68 -2.13 14.88 -10.80
C GLN A 68 -3.09 15.00 -9.61
N ARG A 69 -3.84 13.94 -9.30
CA ARG A 69 -4.88 13.98 -8.26
C ARG A 69 -4.33 13.88 -6.84
N TYR A 70 -3.24 13.14 -6.64
CA TYR A 70 -2.79 12.77 -5.30
C TYR A 70 -1.33 13.11 -5.03
N LEU A 71 -0.39 12.73 -5.90
CA LEU A 71 1.05 12.85 -5.59
C LEU A 71 1.51 14.31 -5.60
N ILE A 72 1.15 15.08 -6.63
CA ILE A 72 1.55 16.48 -6.78
C ILE A 72 0.97 17.33 -5.64
N PRO A 73 -0.35 17.32 -5.35
CA PRO A 73 -0.89 18.09 -4.23
C PRO A 73 -0.24 17.72 -2.89
N LYS A 74 0.01 16.43 -2.66
CA LYS A 74 0.71 15.94 -1.47
C LYS A 74 2.14 16.47 -1.37
N GLN A 75 2.91 16.44 -2.46
CA GLN A 75 4.30 16.92 -2.46
C GLN A 75 4.39 18.44 -2.36
N LEU A 76 3.51 19.20 -3.01
CA LEU A 76 3.46 20.66 -2.86
C LEU A 76 3.21 21.05 -1.39
N LYS A 77 2.23 20.40 -0.74
CA LYS A 77 1.94 20.61 0.68
C LYS A 77 3.11 20.24 1.58
N ASN A 78 3.76 19.10 1.34
CA ASN A 78 4.88 18.65 2.17
C ASN A 78 6.13 19.54 2.05
N ASN A 79 6.33 20.21 0.92
CA ASN A 79 7.45 21.13 0.72
C ASN A 79 7.08 22.60 1.01
N GLY A 80 5.86 22.88 1.48
CA GLY A 80 5.43 24.22 1.89
C GLY A 80 5.22 25.20 0.72
N MET A 81 5.05 24.69 -0.50
CA MET A 81 4.81 25.50 -1.70
C MET A 81 3.43 26.15 -1.64
N LYS A 82 3.32 27.41 -2.08
CA LYS A 82 2.03 28.09 -2.22
C LYS A 82 1.34 27.70 -3.53
N GLU A 83 0.02 27.85 -3.56
CA GLU A 83 -0.74 27.65 -4.80
C GLU A 83 -0.22 28.56 -5.92
N GLY A 84 0.11 27.96 -7.07
CA GLY A 84 0.61 28.68 -8.25
C GLY A 84 2.13 28.89 -8.31
N GLU A 85 2.89 28.59 -7.26
CA GLU A 85 4.37 28.67 -7.33
C GLU A 85 4.98 27.62 -8.26
N LEU A 86 4.34 26.45 -8.37
CA LEU A 86 4.74 25.37 -9.24
C LEU A 86 3.51 24.72 -9.89
N VAL A 87 3.52 24.64 -11.22
CA VAL A 87 2.46 24.02 -12.02
C VAL A 87 3.04 22.91 -12.87
N PHE A 88 2.53 21.70 -12.68
CA PHE A 88 2.90 20.55 -13.50
C PHE A 88 1.95 20.43 -14.69
N GLY A 89 2.49 20.49 -15.91
CA GLY A 89 1.76 20.09 -17.11
C GLY A 89 1.64 18.57 -17.20
N GLU A 90 0.66 18.06 -17.96
CA GLU A 90 0.50 16.62 -18.17
C GLU A 90 1.70 15.99 -18.87
N GLN A 91 2.23 16.63 -19.92
CA GLN A 91 3.35 16.10 -20.70
C GLN A 91 4.62 15.88 -19.85
N PRO A 92 5.07 16.84 -19.02
CA PRO A 92 6.18 16.60 -18.07
C PRO A 92 5.95 15.40 -17.13
N ILE A 93 4.73 15.21 -16.63
CA ILE A 93 4.41 14.06 -15.74
C ILE A 93 4.54 12.76 -16.53
N ARG A 94 4.05 12.74 -17.77
CA ARG A 94 4.15 11.58 -18.66
C ARG A 94 5.62 11.26 -18.98
N ASP A 95 6.44 12.27 -19.20
CA ASP A 95 7.88 12.10 -19.43
C ASP A 95 8.60 11.56 -18.18
N LEU A 96 8.23 12.02 -16.98
CA LEU A 96 8.72 11.44 -15.72
C LEU A 96 8.38 9.94 -15.63
N VAL A 97 7.14 9.57 -15.95
CA VAL A 97 6.72 8.17 -15.94
C VAL A 97 7.55 7.33 -16.92
N ARG A 98 7.76 7.80 -18.15
CA ARG A 98 8.44 7.05 -19.22
C ARG A 98 9.95 6.95 -19.05
N TYR A 99 10.60 8.07 -18.71
CA TYR A 99 12.06 8.19 -18.81
C TYR A 99 12.75 8.12 -17.45
N TYR A 100 12.04 8.42 -16.36
CA TYR A 100 12.64 8.51 -15.02
C TYR A 100 12.13 7.46 -14.04
N THR A 101 11.09 6.69 -14.40
CA THR A 101 10.58 5.61 -13.56
C THR A 101 10.48 4.29 -14.32
N ARG A 102 10.83 3.18 -13.66
CA ARG A 102 10.65 1.82 -14.20
C ARG A 102 10.19 0.87 -13.11
N GLU A 103 8.94 1.03 -12.71
CA GLU A 103 8.29 0.25 -11.66
C GLU A 103 6.81 0.01 -12.00
N ALA A 104 6.16 -0.94 -11.33
CA ALA A 104 4.71 -1.15 -11.45
C ALA A 104 3.89 -0.15 -10.62
N GLY A 105 4.46 0.33 -9.50
CA GLY A 105 3.85 1.30 -8.59
C GLY A 105 4.15 2.76 -8.97
N VAL A 106 4.05 3.64 -7.96
CA VAL A 106 4.26 5.09 -8.09
C VAL A 106 5.25 5.67 -7.07
N ARG A 107 6.03 4.84 -6.37
CA ARG A 107 6.97 5.30 -5.34
C ARG A 107 8.15 6.08 -5.95
N GLY A 108 8.71 5.57 -7.03
CA GLY A 108 9.70 6.26 -7.85
C GLY A 108 9.14 7.54 -8.44
N LEU A 109 7.90 7.51 -8.96
CA LEU A 109 7.24 8.70 -9.49
C LEU A 109 7.07 9.78 -8.42
N GLU A 110 6.62 9.41 -7.22
CA GLU A 110 6.50 10.33 -6.08
C GLU A 110 7.86 10.93 -5.71
N ARG A 111 8.94 10.15 -5.73
CA ARG A 111 10.30 10.63 -5.45
C ARG A 111 10.78 11.64 -6.50
N GLU A 112 10.55 11.41 -7.78
CA GLU A 112 10.94 12.36 -8.83
C GLU A 112 10.14 13.65 -8.71
N ILE A 113 8.83 13.58 -8.45
CA ILE A 113 8.00 14.77 -8.18
C ILE A 113 8.53 15.53 -6.95
N ALA A 114 8.88 14.82 -5.88
CA ALA A 114 9.44 15.44 -4.68
C ALA A 114 10.77 16.16 -4.94
N LYS A 115 11.62 15.64 -5.84
CA LYS A 115 12.86 16.32 -6.25
C LYS A 115 12.57 17.60 -7.04
N VAL A 116 11.53 17.62 -7.86
CA VAL A 116 11.12 18.83 -8.60
C VAL A 116 10.52 19.88 -7.67
N CYS A 117 9.88 19.45 -6.57
CA CYS A 117 9.31 20.35 -5.56
C CYS A 117 10.32 20.86 -4.52
N ARG A 118 11.56 20.37 -4.51
CA ARG A 118 12.63 20.82 -3.61
C ARG A 118 13.52 21.85 -4.29
#